data_AF-A0ABC9UZ83-F1
#
_entry.id   AF-A0ABC9UZ83-F1
#
_cell.length_a   1.000
_cell.length_b   1.000
_cell.length_c   1.000
_cell.angle_alpha   90.00
_cell.angle_beta   90.00
_cell.angle_gamma   90.00
#
_symmetry.space_group_name_H-M   'P 1'
#
loop_
_entity.id
_entity.type
_entity.pdbx_description
1 polymer ?
#
loop_
_entity_poly.entity_id
_entity_poly.type
_entity_poly.pdbx_seq_one_letter_code
_entity_poly.pdbx_strand_id
1 'polypeptide(L)' 'MADIQFNLRIPEELKEKIKQAATESGRSINAEAQYRLEQSFELPRSINMEKVLRFIDAVNALERIEKLEKELDSLKKIE' A
#
# COMPACT_ATOMS: atom_id res chain seq x y z
N MET A 1 15.93 23.29 14.51
CA MET A 1 14.46 23.40 14.69
C MET A 1 14.15 22.94 16.09
N ALA A 2 13.38 23.69 16.88
CA ALA A 2 13.04 23.27 18.24
C ALA A 2 12.10 22.06 18.19
N ASP A 3 12.37 21.04 18.99
CA ASP A 3 11.46 19.91 19.20
C ASP A 3 10.26 20.42 20.02
N ILE A 4 9.11 20.56 19.37
CA ILE A 4 7.88 21.04 20.01
C ILE A 4 7.23 19.84 20.70
N GLN A 5 7.34 19.79 22.03
CA GLN A 5 6.69 18.75 22.81
C GLN A 5 5.18 18.99 22.91
N PHE A 6 4.40 18.02 22.47
CA PHE A 6 2.95 18.03 22.56
C PHE A 6 2.47 16.99 23.58
N ASN A 7 2.02 17.46 24.75
CA ASN A 7 1.48 16.60 25.80
C ASN A 7 0.03 16.20 25.47
N LEU A 8 -0.11 15.11 24.71
CA LEU A 8 -1.39 14.57 24.29
C LEU A 8 -2.14 13.91 25.46
N ARG A 9 -3.36 14.39 25.75
CA ARG A 9 -4.28 13.75 26.69
C ARG A 9 -5.19 12.78 25.94
N ILE A 10 -5.04 11.49 26.20
CA ILE A 10 -5.81 10.41 25.57
C ILE A 10 -6.23 9.36 26.59
N PRO A 11 -7.29 8.59 26.32
CA PRO A 11 -7.65 7.42 27.12
C PRO A 11 -6.49 6.40 27.18
N GLU A 12 -6.41 5.67 28.30
CA GLU A 12 -5.37 4.65 28.52
C GLU A 12 -5.42 3.56 27.44
N GLU A 13 -6.62 3.13 27.06
CA GLU A 13 -6.81 2.14 25.99
C GLU A 13 -6.19 2.58 24.66
N LEU A 14 -6.31 3.86 24.31
CA LEU A 14 -5.73 4.38 23.07
C LEU A 14 -4.20 4.44 23.16
N LYS A 15 -3.66 4.79 24.33
CA LYS A 15 -2.22 4.78 24.57
C LYS A 15 -1.62 3.38 24.42
N GLU A 16 -2.29 2.35 24.95
CA GLU A 16 -1.82 0.97 24.79
C GLU A 16 -1.90 0.48 23.35
N LYS A 17 -2.95 0.86 22.59
CA LYS A 17 -3.02 0.57 21.14
C LYS A 17 -1.85 1.16 20.36
N ILE A 18 -1.49 2.43 20.65
CA ILE A 18 -0.35 3.08 19.99
C ILE A 18 0.95 2.39 20.38
N LYS A 19 1.11 1.98 21.65
CA LYS A 19 2.31 1.30 22.14
C LYS A 19 2.51 -0.08 21.50
N GLN A 20 1.44 -0.85 21.32
CA GLN A 20 1.49 -2.12 20.59
C GLN A 20 1.90 -1.90 19.13
N ALA A 21 1.24 -0.97 18.43
CA ALA A 21 1.57 -0.63 17.05
C ALA A 21 3.01 -0.10 16.88
N ALA A 22 3.51 0.67 17.86
CA ALA A 22 4.88 1.15 17.87
C ALA A 22 5.88 -0.01 17.99
N THR A 23 5.56 -1.01 18.82
CA THR A 23 6.37 -2.23 18.97
C THR A 23 6.40 -3.03 17.68
N GLU A 24 5.26 -3.24 17.04
CA GLU A 24 5.14 -3.99 15.77
C GLU A 24 5.86 -3.30 14.61
N SER A 25 5.82 -1.96 14.56
CA SER A 25 6.46 -1.15 13.52
C SER A 25 7.93 -0.84 13.81
N GLY A 26 8.46 -1.20 14.99
CA GLY A 26 9.82 -0.85 15.41
C GLY A 26 10.05 0.65 15.66
N ARG A 27 8.99 1.42 15.92
CA ARG A 27 9.03 2.87 16.18
C ARG A 27 8.94 3.17 17.67
N SER A 28 9.34 4.38 18.07
CA SER A 28 8.98 4.91 19.38
C SER A 28 7.47 5.25 19.42
N ILE A 29 6.89 5.30 20.62
CA ILE A 29 5.47 5.67 20.79
C ILE A 29 5.17 7.02 20.14
N ASN A 30 6.06 8.01 20.32
CA ASN A 30 5.89 9.33 19.72
C ASN A 30 6.02 9.29 18.19
N ALA A 31 6.95 8.52 17.65
CA ALA A 31 7.12 8.38 16.20
C ALA A 31 5.91 7.69 15.54
N GLU A 32 5.34 6.68 16.18
CA GLU A 32 4.12 6.03 15.70
C GLU A 32 2.89 6.95 15.80
N ALA A 33 2.76 7.71 16.89
CA ALA A 33 1.71 8.69 17.04
C ALA A 33 1.82 9.80 15.98
N GLN A 34 3.01 10.34 15.76
CA GLN A 34 3.28 11.33 14.71
C GLN A 34 2.92 10.77 13.34
N TYR A 35 3.40 9.58 12.99
CA TYR A 35 3.11 8.94 11.72
C TYR A 35 1.60 8.83 11.46
N ARG A 36 0.83 8.37 12.45
CA ARG A 36 -0.63 8.25 12.32
C ARG A 36 -1.33 9.60 12.18
N LEU A 37 -0.86 10.62 12.90
CA LEU A 37 -1.39 11.97 12.77
C LEU A 37 -1.11 12.52 11.38
N GLU A 38 0.11 12.39 10.87
CA GLU A 38 0.47 12.78 9.50
C GLU A 38 -0.38 12.06 8.45
N GLN A 39 -0.54 10.74 8.59
CA GLN A 39 -1.41 9.94 7.71
C GLN A 39 -2.88 10.38 7.76
N SER A 40 -3.35 10.97 8.86
CA SER A 40 -4.72 11.48 8.96
C SER A 40 -4.95 12.76 8.14
N PHE A 41 -3.88 13.49 7.81
CA PHE A 41 -3.91 14.65 6.94
C PHE A 41 -3.60 14.31 5.48
N GLU A 42 -3.04 13.13 5.21
CA GLU A 42 -2.98 12.62 3.84
C GLU A 42 -4.42 12.32 3.39
N LEU A 43 -4.90 13.06 2.39
CA LEU A 43 -6.16 12.75 1.71
C LEU A 43 -6.15 11.24 1.37
N PRO A 44 -7.27 10.51 1.52
CA PRO A 44 -7.33 9.11 1.14
C PRO A 44 -6.77 9.05 -0.27
N ARG A 45 -5.66 8.32 -0.46
CA ARG A 45 -4.98 8.25 -1.77
C ARG A 45 -6.05 7.93 -2.77
N SER A 46 -6.48 8.94 -3.53
CA SER A 46 -7.54 8.75 -4.49
C SER A 46 -6.96 7.72 -5.43
N ILE A 47 -7.50 6.50 -5.40
CA ILE A 47 -7.06 5.45 -6.30
C ILE A 47 -7.25 6.05 -7.67
N ASN A 48 -6.14 6.28 -8.37
CA ASN A 48 -6.21 6.79 -9.73
C ASN A 48 -6.75 5.64 -10.56
N MET A 49 -8.07 5.62 -10.72
CA MET A 49 -8.81 4.53 -11.34
C MET A 49 -8.34 4.30 -12.77
N GLU A 50 -7.90 5.36 -13.46
CA GLU A 50 -7.30 5.26 -14.78
C GLU A 50 -5.99 4.44 -14.76
N LYS A 51 -5.10 4.66 -13.78
CA LYS A 51 -3.89 3.83 -13.62
C LYS A 51 -4.23 2.38 -13.30
N VAL A 52 -5.25 2.14 -12.48
CA VAL A 52 -5.69 0.78 -12.14
C VAL A 52 -6.23 0.07 -13.38
N LEU A 53 -7.08 0.72 -14.16
CA LEU A 53 -7.62 0.16 -15.40
C LEU A 53 -6.51 -0.16 -16.40
N ARG A 54 -5.55 0.76 -16.60
CA ARG A 54 -4.38 0.51 -17.46
C ARG A 54 -3.56 -0.69 -16.99
N PHE A 55 -3.43 -0.90 -15.68
CA PHE A 55 -2.72 -2.05 -15.14
C PHE A 55 -3.48 -3.35 -15.40
N ILE A 56 -4.80 -3.36 -15.23
CA ILE A 56 -5.66 -4.50 -15.54
C ILE A 56 -5.56 -4.86 -17.03
N ASP A 57 -5.63 -3.87 -17.92
CA ASP A 57 -5.51 -4.09 -19.36
C ASP A 57 -4.14 -4.69 -19.74
N ALA A 58 -3.06 -4.22 -19.11
CA ALA A 58 -1.73 -4.76 -19.33
C ALA A 58 -1.63 -6.23 -18.89
N VAL A 59 -2.22 -6.60 -17.75
CA VAL A 59 -2.24 -7.99 -17.26
C VAL A 59 -3.01 -8.89 -18.24
N ASN A 60 -4.19 -8.45 -18.69
CA ASN A 60 -4.99 -9.20 -19.66
C ASN A 60 -4.26 -9.39 -21.01
N ALA A 61 -3.49 -8.39 -21.43
CA ALA A 61 -2.68 -8.50 -22.65
C ALA A 61 -1.60 -9.59 -22.54
N LEU A 62 -0.97 -9.74 -21.36
CA LEU A 62 0.04 -10.78 -21.13
C LEU A 62 -0.57 -12.19 -21.20
N GLU A 63 -1.72 -12.42 -20.59
CA GLU A 63 -2.43 -13.71 -20.68
C GLU A 63 -2.77 -14.07 -22.14
N ARG A 64 -3.15 -13.06 -22.93
CA ARG A 64 -3.43 -13.26 -24.34
C ARG A 64 -2.18 -13.58 -25.16
N ILE A 65 -1.04 -12.96 -24.85
CA ILE A 65 0.24 -13.28 -25.49
C ILE A 65 0.62 -14.73 -25.20
N GLU A 66 0.56 -15.18 -23.94
CA GLU A 66 0.90 -16.56 -23.57
C GLU A 66 0.02 -17.57 -24.33
N LYS A 67 -1.27 -17.26 -24.50
CA LYS A 67 -2.18 -18.12 -25.27
C LYS A 67 -1.79 -18.19 -26.75
N LEU A 68 -1.46 -17.05 -27.35
CA LEU A 68 -1.04 -16.99 -28.76
C LEU A 68 0.28 -17.72 -29.00
N GLU A 69 1.23 -17.67 -28.07
CA GLU A 69 2.48 -18.42 -28.15
C GLU A 69 2.22 -19.93 -28.18
N LYS A 70 1.32 -20.43 -27.31
CA LYS A 70 0.92 -21.85 -27.31
C LYS A 70 0.24 -22.27 -28.62
N GLU A 71 -0.63 -21.42 -29.16
CA GLU A 71 -1.29 -21.67 -30.45
C GLU A 71 -0.26 -21.70 -31.59
N LEU A 72 0.69 -20.76 -31.62
CA LEU A 72 1.77 -20.72 -32.61
C LEU A 72 2.64 -21.98 -32.58
N ASP A 73 3.01 -22.45 -31.38
CA ASP A 73 3.79 -23.68 -31.20
C ASP A 73 3.03 -24.92 -31.66
N SER A 74 1.69 -24.94 -31.51
CA SER A 74 0.87 -26.04 -31.99
C SER A 74 0.81 -26.10 -33.52
N LEU A 75 0.78 -24.94 -34.20
CA LEU A 75 0.76 -24.86 -35.66
C LEU A 75 2.12 -25.25 -36.28
N LYS A 76 3.23 -24.82 -35.67
CA LYS A 76 4.59 -25.18 -36.10
C LYS A 76 4.91 -26.68 -36.00
N LYS A 77 4.14 -27.45 -35.23
CA LYS A 77 4.30 -28.91 -35.11
C LYS A 77 3.59 -29.69 -36.21
N ILE A 78 2.80 -29.02 -37.05
CA ILE A 78 2.00 -29.63 -38.12
C ILE A 78 2.69 -29.49 -39.49
N GLU A 79 3.62 -28.55 -39.66
CA GLU A 79 4.58 -28.47 -40.78
C GLU A 79 5.82 -29.35 -40.55
#